data_AF-A0A954J8N9-F1
#
_entry.id   AF-A0A954J8N9-F1
#
_cell.length_a   1.000
_cell.length_b   1.000
_cell.length_c   1.000
_cell.angle_alpha   90.00
_cell.angle_beta   90.00
_cell.angle_gamma   90.00
#
_symmetry.space_group_name_H-M   'P 1'
#
loop_
_entity.id
_entity.type
_entity.pdbx_description
1 polymer ?
#
loop_
_entity_poly.entity_id
_entity_poly.type
_entity_poly.pdbx_seq_one_letter_code
_entity_poly.pdbx_strand_id
1 'polypeptide(L)'
;MSIEETFRDQKSHRHGFSLRSTRVTEPNRFDRLLLALAIGYCLWCGFGLKLKQTFGPSNWSTNKRDNELSVLSIARRMLGLTQLIPMQAFQSLIAAIQKASPNWG
;
A
#
# COMPACT_ATOMS: atom_id res chain seq x y z
N MET A 1 2.65 7.25 7.15
CA MET A 1 2.73 7.32 5.68
C MET A 1 2.23 8.69 5.30
N SER A 2 3.07 9.49 4.64
CA SER A 2 2.68 10.84 4.21
C SER A 2 1.79 10.80 2.97
N ILE A 3 1.01 11.86 2.76
CA ILE A 3 0.20 12.08 1.56
C ILE A 3 1.10 12.09 0.32
N GLU A 4 2.28 12.71 0.38
CA GLU A 4 3.30 12.71 -0.68
C GLU A 4 3.78 11.31 -1.06
N GLU A 5 3.96 10.40 -0.10
CA GLU A 5 4.37 9.02 -0.36
C GLU A 5 3.29 8.27 -1.13
N THR A 6 2.02 8.52 -0.80
CA THR A 6 0.85 7.96 -1.50
C THR A 6 0.78 8.46 -2.95
N PHE A 7 0.96 9.76 -3.17
CA PHE A 7 0.95 10.33 -4.52
C PHE A 7 2.13 9.84 -5.37
N ARG A 8 3.32 9.74 -4.77
CA ARG A 8 4.51 9.19 -5.43
C ARG A 8 4.27 7.76 -5.89
N ASP A 9 3.72 6.94 -5.00
CA ASP A 9 3.46 5.53 -5.29
C ASP A 9 2.35 5.38 -6.35
N GLN A 10 1.25 6.13 -6.28
CA GLN A 10 0.16 6.00 -7.25
C GLN A 10 0.50 6.51 -8.66
N LYS A 11 1.29 7.58 -8.77
CA LYS A 11 1.68 8.17 -10.08
C LYS A 11 2.81 7.42 -10.76
N SER A 12 3.60 6.63 -10.04
CA SER A 12 4.73 5.91 -10.60
C SER A 12 4.29 4.90 -11.67
N HIS A 13 4.88 4.97 -12.86
CA HIS A 13 4.62 3.98 -13.92
C HIS A 13 5.16 2.59 -13.56
N ARG A 14 6.29 2.53 -12.82
CA ARG A 14 6.98 1.28 -12.47
C ARG A 14 6.44 0.64 -11.19
N HIS A 15 5.96 1.47 -10.26
CA HIS A 15 5.60 1.02 -8.92
C HIS A 15 4.14 1.34 -8.51
N GLY A 16 3.43 2.12 -9.32
CA GLY A 16 2.04 2.55 -9.10
C GLY A 16 1.02 1.94 -10.04
N PHE A 17 -0.15 2.58 -10.11
CA PHE A 17 -1.28 2.15 -10.94
C PHE A 17 -1.27 2.75 -12.35
N SER A 18 -0.35 3.68 -12.64
CA SER A 18 -0.19 4.32 -13.95
C SER A 18 -1.53 4.75 -14.56
N LEU A 19 -2.40 5.39 -13.76
CA LEU A 19 -3.77 5.74 -14.15
C LEU A 19 -3.86 6.58 -15.44
N ARG A 20 -2.79 7.31 -15.78
CA ARG A 20 -2.67 8.09 -17.01
C ARG A 20 -2.60 7.22 -18.28
N SER A 21 -2.16 5.96 -18.15
CA SER A 21 -2.03 5.02 -19.25
C SER A 21 -3.30 4.17 -19.46
N THR A 22 -4.25 4.21 -18.52
CA THR A 22 -5.49 3.46 -18.59
C THR A 22 -6.41 4.13 -19.61
N ARG A 23 -6.57 3.52 -20.79
CA ARG A 23 -7.45 4.00 -21.87
C ARG A 23 -8.92 3.70 -21.56
N VAL A 24 -9.45 4.26 -20.48
CA VAL A 24 -10.87 4.15 -20.13
C VAL A 24 -11.58 5.40 -20.64
N THR A 25 -12.52 5.21 -21.57
CA THR A 25 -13.30 6.28 -22.21
C THR A 25 -14.64 6.53 -21.51
N GLU A 26 -15.16 5.56 -20.76
CA GLU A 26 -16.44 5.67 -20.06
C GLU A 26 -16.26 6.04 -18.57
N PRO A 27 -16.89 7.13 -18.08
CA PRO A 27 -16.78 7.56 -16.69
C PRO A 27 -17.18 6.49 -15.68
N ASN A 28 -18.27 5.76 -15.94
CA ASN A 28 -18.76 4.71 -15.05
C ASN A 28 -17.78 3.55 -14.90
N ARG A 29 -17.02 3.24 -15.95
CA ARG A 29 -15.98 2.20 -15.90
C ARG A 29 -14.76 2.68 -15.15
N PHE A 30 -14.44 3.97 -15.27
CA PHE A 30 -13.34 4.58 -14.54
C PHE A 30 -13.61 4.64 -13.03
N ASP A 31 -14.85 4.97 -12.64
CA ASP A 31 -15.27 4.99 -11.24
C ASP A 31 -15.14 3.59 -10.59
N ARG A 32 -15.66 2.55 -11.24
CA ARG A 32 -15.51 1.16 -10.78
C ARG A 32 -14.04 0.71 -10.71
N LEU A 33 -13.23 1.14 -11.68
CA LEU A 33 -11.79 0.86 -11.69
C LEU A 33 -11.09 1.55 -10.51
N LEU A 34 -11.41 2.81 -10.22
CA LEU A 34 -10.89 3.52 -9.05
C LEU A 34 -11.30 2.84 -7.75
N LEU A 35 -12.55 2.40 -7.62
CA LEU A 35 -13.02 1.68 -6.45
C LEU A 35 -12.25 0.38 -6.23
N ALA A 36 -12.08 -0.42 -7.28
CA ALA A 36 -11.31 -1.66 -7.21
C ALA A 36 -9.84 -1.40 -6.83
N LEU A 37 -9.23 -0.36 -7.40
CA LEU A 37 -7.87 0.05 -7.08
C LEU A 37 -7.75 0.56 -5.63
N ALA A 38 -8.73 1.31 -5.13
CA ALA A 38 -8.76 1.77 -3.75
C ALA A 38 -8.81 0.59 -2.77
N ILE A 39 -9.68 -0.40 -3.03
CA ILE A 39 -9.76 -1.60 -2.20
C ILE A 39 -8.46 -2.40 -2.25
N GLY A 40 -7.90 -2.61 -3.46
CA GLY A 40 -6.62 -3.30 -3.63
C GLY A 40 -5.46 -2.58 -2.94
N TYR A 41 -5.46 -1.25 -2.99
CA TYR A 41 -4.46 -0.42 -2.32
C TYR A 41 -4.55 -0.53 -0.79
N CYS A 42 -5.77 -0.49 -0.23
CA CYS A 42 -5.99 -0.72 1.19
C CYS A 42 -5.46 -2.11 1.60
N LEU A 43 -5.83 -3.16 0.89
CA LEU A 43 -5.33 -4.52 1.13
C LEU A 43 -3.80 -4.57 1.14
N TRP A 44 -3.15 -4.02 0.12
CA TRP A 44 -1.69 -3.99 0.02
C TRP A 44 -1.03 -3.18 1.15
N CYS A 45 -1.63 -2.07 1.55
CA CYS A 45 -1.15 -1.30 2.71
C CYS A 45 -1.23 -2.14 4.00
N GLY A 46 -2.32 -2.88 4.21
CA GLY A 46 -2.47 -3.80 5.33
C GLY A 46 -1.36 -4.86 5.37
N PHE A 47 -1.06 -5.49 4.23
CA PHE A 47 0.04 -6.46 4.11
C PHE A 47 1.39 -5.82 4.44
N GLY A 48 1.70 -4.67 3.84
CA GLY A 48 2.98 -4.01 4.08
C GLY A 48 3.16 -3.55 5.53
N LEU A 49 2.08 -3.10 6.19
CA LEU A 49 2.11 -2.73 7.61
C LEU A 49 2.37 -3.94 8.50
N LYS A 50 1.71 -5.07 8.21
CA LYS A 50 1.91 -6.31 8.97
C LYS A 50 3.35 -6.81 8.83
N LEU A 51 3.90 -6.77 7.62
CA LEU A 51 5.28 -7.14 7.34
C LEU A 51 6.26 -6.18 8.01
N LYS A 52 6.00 -4.87 7.97
CA LYS A 52 6.81 -3.87 8.66
C LYS A 52 6.87 -4.09 10.18
N GLN A 53 5.80 -4.62 10.77
CA GLN A 53 5.76 -4.95 12.21
C GLN A 53 6.45 -6.28 12.53
N THR A 54 6.48 -7.22 11.60
CA THR A 54 6.93 -8.61 11.84
C THR A 54 8.41 -8.80 11.54
N PHE A 55 8.93 -8.09 10.53
CA PHE A 55 10.30 -8.27 10.04
C PHE A 55 11.10 -6.98 10.16
N GLY A 56 12.43 -7.09 10.21
CA GLY A 56 13.33 -5.94 10.25
C GLY A 56 13.58 -5.34 8.85
N PRO A 57 14.03 -4.08 8.77
CA PRO A 57 14.30 -3.38 7.51
C PRO A 57 15.33 -4.08 6.60
N SER A 58 16.21 -4.90 7.18
CA SER A 58 17.19 -5.72 6.45
C SER A 58 16.57 -6.74 5.51
N ASN A 59 15.31 -7.14 5.73
CA ASN A 59 14.68 -8.18 4.93
C ASN A 59 14.20 -7.64 3.57
N TRP A 60 13.83 -6.37 3.49
CA TRP A 60 13.31 -5.75 2.26
C TRP A 60 14.21 -4.64 1.71
N SER A 61 15.27 -4.26 2.42
CA SER A 61 16.21 -3.21 2.02
C SER A 61 17.62 -3.47 2.54
N THR A 62 18.62 -3.18 1.72
CA THR A 62 20.02 -3.09 2.19
C THR A 62 20.21 -1.88 3.11
N ASN A 63 19.37 -0.85 2.97
CA ASN A 63 19.42 0.35 3.81
C ASN A 63 18.48 0.22 5.02
N LYS A 64 18.98 0.56 6.21
CA LYS A 64 18.26 0.44 7.49
C LYS A 64 17.40 1.66 7.85
N ARG A 65 17.34 2.68 6.98
CA ARG A 65 16.53 3.88 7.21
C ARG A 65 15.04 3.56 7.16
N ASP A 66 14.32 3.98 8.19
CA ASP A 66 12.94 3.53 8.49
C ASP A 66 11.87 4.04 7.50
N ASN A 67 12.18 5.11 6.73
CA ASN A 67 11.28 5.77 5.77
C ASN A 67 11.80 5.76 4.31
N GLU A 68 12.78 4.91 3.96
CA GLU A 68 13.23 4.86 2.55
C GLU A 68 12.26 4.13 1.63
N LEU A 69 11.52 3.16 2.15
CA LEU A 69 10.59 2.35 1.36
C LEU A 69 9.15 2.55 1.83
N SER A 70 8.29 2.84 0.86
CA SER A 70 6.85 2.88 1.07
C SER A 70 6.32 1.51 1.49
N VAL A 71 5.24 1.49 2.27
CA VAL A 71 4.56 0.27 2.73
C VAL A 71 4.18 -0.67 1.59
N LEU A 72 3.76 -0.12 0.44
CA LEU A 72 3.47 -0.88 -0.77
C LEU A 72 4.70 -1.60 -1.34
N SER A 73 5.86 -0.93 -1.31
CA SER A 73 7.10 -1.52 -1.81
C SER A 73 7.56 -2.68 -0.93
N ILE A 74 7.35 -2.56 0.38
CA ILE A 74 7.59 -3.65 1.34
C ILE A 74 6.66 -4.82 1.05
N ALA A 75 5.35 -4.57 0.95
CA ALA A 75 4.34 -5.59 0.63
C ALA A 75 4.71 -6.35 -0.64
N ARG A 76 5.06 -5.63 -1.71
CA ARG A 76 5.35 -6.20 -3.03
C ARG A 76 6.62 -7.07 -3.04
N ARG A 77 7.65 -6.70 -2.28
CA ARG A 77 8.91 -7.48 -2.16
C ARG A 77 8.72 -8.74 -1.31
N MET A 78 7.87 -8.66 -0.29
CA MET A 78 7.67 -9.73 0.69
C MET A 78 6.53 -10.69 0.35
N LEU A 79 5.66 -10.33 -0.60
CA LEU A 79 4.48 -11.13 -0.97
C LEU A 79 4.84 -12.55 -1.44
N GLY A 80 5.96 -12.70 -2.14
CA GLY A 80 6.45 -14.02 -2.58
C GLY A 80 7.15 -14.83 -1.49
N LEU A 81 7.54 -14.19 -0.38
CA LEU A 81 8.30 -14.81 0.71
C LEU A 81 7.41 -15.15 1.91
N THR A 82 6.17 -14.69 1.93
CA THR A 82 5.25 -14.85 3.07
C THR A 82 3.85 -15.24 2.62
N GLN A 83 3.30 -16.30 3.23
CA GLN A 83 1.89 -16.67 3.05
C GLN A 83 1.03 -15.93 4.08
N LEU A 84 0.71 -14.68 3.79
CA LEU A 84 -0.20 -13.90 4.64
C LEU A 84 -1.65 -14.07 4.19
N ILE A 85 -2.53 -14.32 5.15
CA ILE A 85 -3.98 -14.44 4.92
C ILE A 85 -4.57 -13.03 4.82
N PRO A 86 -5.48 -12.74 3.86
CA PRO A 86 -6.09 -11.41 3.70
C PRO A 86 -6.71 -10.85 4.99
N MET A 87 -7.25 -11.70 5.86
CA MET A 87 -7.82 -11.30 7.14
C MET A 87 -6.80 -10.62 8.08
N GLN A 88 -5.55 -11.07 8.09
CA GLN A 88 -4.49 -10.47 8.91
C GLN A 88 -4.09 -9.09 8.39
N ALA A 89 -4.15 -8.88 7.07
CA ALA A 89 -3.92 -7.57 6.45
C ALA A 89 -5.04 -6.57 6.76
N PHE A 90 -6.29 -7.03 6.84
CA PHE A 90 -7.39 -6.16 7.27
C PHE A 90 -7.26 -5.74 8.74
N GLN A 91 -6.89 -6.66 9.63
CA GLN A 91 -6.69 -6.33 11.05
C GLN A 91 -5.58 -5.31 11.26
N SER A 92 -4.44 -5.45 10.58
CA SER A 92 -3.34 -4.48 10.66
C SER A 92 -3.73 -3.11 10.11
N LEU A 93 -4.52 -3.08 9.04
CA LEU A 93 -5.05 -1.83 8.46
C LEU A 93 -6.02 -1.13 9.42
N ILE A 94 -6.99 -1.85 9.99
CA ILE A 94 -7.95 -1.28 10.95
C ILE A 94 -7.22 -0.69 12.15
N ALA A 95 -6.25 -1.42 12.72
CA ALA A 95 -5.46 -0.93 13.84
C ALA A 95 -4.67 0.34 13.48
N ALA A 96 -4.11 0.41 12.26
CA ALA A 96 -3.40 1.59 11.79
C ALA A 96 -4.33 2.79 11.58
N ILE A 97 -5.54 2.58 11.06
CA ILE A 97 -6.54 3.64 10.89
C ILE A 97 -7.00 4.15 12.25
N GLN A 98 -7.32 3.26 13.20
CA GLN A 98 -7.71 3.65 14.57
C GLN A 98 -6.61 4.47 15.26
N LYS A 99 -5.35 4.07 15.10
CA LYS A 99 -4.20 4.83 15.63
C LYS A 99 -4.04 6.20 14.96
N ALA A 100 -4.38 6.30 13.67
CA ALA A 100 -4.29 7.56 12.93
C ALA A 100 -5.47 8.49 13.26
N SER A 101 -6.68 7.97 13.52
CA SER A 101 -7.93 8.70 13.75
C SER A 101 -7.85 9.92 14.68
N PRO A 102 -7.14 9.90 15.84
CA PRO A 102 -7.06 11.07 16.70
C PRO A 102 -6.25 12.25 16.12
N ASN A 103 -5.49 12.04 15.04
CA ASN A 103 -4.66 13.08 14.41
C ASN A 103 -5.35 13.80 13.24
N TRP A 104 -6.66 13.60 13.06
CA TRP A 104 -7.46 14.19 11.97
C TRP A 104 -8.32 15.38 12.45
N GLY A 105 -8.04 15.86 13.68
CA GLY A 105 -8.64 17.07 14.26
C GLY A 105 -7.82 18.31 13.96
#